data_AF-K0T8W9-F1
#
_entry.id   AF-K0T8W9-F1
#
_cell.length_a   1.000
_cell.length_b   1.000
_cell.length_c   1.000
_cell.angle_alpha   90.00
_cell.angle_beta   90.00
_cell.angle_gamma   90.00
#
_symmetry.space_group_name_H-M   'P 1'
#
loop_
_entity.id
_entity.type
_entity.pdbx_description
1 polymer ?
#
loop_
_entity_poly.entity_id
_entity_poly.type
_entity_poly.pdbx_seq_one_letter_code
_entity_poly.pdbx_strand_id
1 'polypeptide(L)'
;MSDNRRRRDKDAADRSHVSHVDMCNSFSVGLMNGDSKALMDKLRPPCMLRPEATREVIRKLVVLSGTDAAMNDACPYGDGDQSPVGLVGVRRHHNPSDVQAVMRGEAKRQVLRELFGLGGDLESHMIWGGGFTDFALMCCLGNARGVERALKQTEAGSDERMHLLERRETGCRLSPLLLTVALSKHKGICRRHHGVREEDMQHLKTVKVLLKYGARPDCRELNGKTFVHYGAGSHALNETLEMTSHVHEAAKSSKHFGRKVVLRGLNKAEYNGRIGVLGGFLADVGRRQVVLDDDGKELSLLPKNIFAVPDGEGEVEVCIYDESRNLANEHDRVGMTSFHEVFMSTRTDVAQWLIDRNVSVDVSPIDGMTVRKLAMSPDLGMMTGVGKSRMHELVTKYIANMEKAERRHRCHGCDQMFERKLMECSRCKSDVNFSIVVDKPDTSIPSDLTSVKKLSFKRPKGLKDNETFYIKCQVATEADAMNFHAPIDAPTHPHVIYDRTRSVAFFMMPGTPGHKELFESVKKERAFEGKKAFFKAMYDSSGNMKVFPHTACAKKW
;
A
#
# COMPACT_ATOMS: atom_id res chain seq x y z
N MET A 1 -11.48 -38.77 -30.16
CA MET A 1 -10.25 -38.37 -29.42
C MET A 1 -10.31 -36.94 -28.86
N SER A 2 -11.02 -35.98 -29.47
CA SER A 2 -11.14 -34.60 -28.98
C SER A 2 -11.90 -34.45 -27.65
N ASP A 3 -12.95 -35.25 -27.41
CA ASP A 3 -13.74 -35.18 -26.16
C ASP A 3 -12.98 -35.70 -24.94
N ASN A 4 -12.14 -36.71 -25.10
CA ASN A 4 -11.29 -37.21 -24.02
C ASN A 4 -10.20 -36.20 -23.63
N ARG A 5 -9.76 -35.34 -24.57
CA ARG A 5 -8.80 -34.27 -24.29
C ARG A 5 -9.47 -33.15 -23.49
N ARG A 6 -10.68 -32.72 -23.90
CA ARG A 6 -11.47 -31.72 -23.16
C ARG A 6 -11.85 -32.18 -21.75
N ARG A 7 -12.19 -33.45 -21.54
CA ARG A 7 -12.46 -34.00 -20.20
C ARG A 7 -11.20 -34.04 -19.34
N ARG A 8 -10.06 -34.48 -19.88
CA ARG A 8 -8.77 -34.48 -19.14
C ARG A 8 -8.30 -33.06 -18.79
N ASP A 9 -8.45 -32.09 -19.68
CA ASP A 9 -8.08 -30.70 -19.42
C ASP A 9 -8.98 -30.06 -18.36
N LYS A 10 -10.28 -30.41 -18.35
CA LYS A 10 -11.23 -29.98 -17.32
C LYS A 10 -10.96 -30.64 -15.96
N ASP A 11 -10.70 -31.95 -15.93
CA ASP A 11 -10.35 -32.68 -14.70
C ASP A 11 -8.99 -32.25 -14.15
N ALA A 12 -8.04 -31.85 -15.02
CA ALA A 12 -6.76 -31.28 -14.63
C ALA A 12 -6.91 -29.86 -14.06
N ALA A 13 -7.79 -29.03 -14.65
CA ALA A 13 -8.13 -27.71 -14.09
C ALA A 13 -8.78 -27.84 -12.70
N ASP A 14 -9.74 -28.76 -12.54
CA ASP A 14 -10.41 -29.03 -11.26
C ASP A 14 -9.44 -29.58 -10.20
N ARG A 15 -8.46 -30.43 -10.57
CA ARG A 15 -7.39 -30.89 -9.65
C ARG A 15 -6.33 -29.84 -9.36
N SER A 16 -6.01 -28.96 -10.32
CA SER A 16 -5.01 -27.89 -10.14
C SER A 16 -5.45 -26.86 -9.11
N HIS A 17 -6.77 -26.66 -8.95
CA HIS A 17 -7.35 -25.76 -7.95
C HIS A 17 -7.07 -26.17 -6.50
N VAL A 18 -6.79 -27.45 -6.25
CA VAL A 18 -6.51 -28.02 -4.91
C VAL A 18 -5.00 -27.97 -4.57
N SER A 19 -4.11 -27.86 -5.57
CA SER A 19 -2.66 -28.11 -5.37
C SER A 19 -1.82 -26.91 -4.91
N HIS A 20 -2.30 -25.66 -5.03
CA HIS A 20 -1.47 -24.49 -4.75
C HIS A 20 -1.41 -24.13 -3.26
N VAL A 21 -2.41 -24.56 -2.48
CA VAL A 21 -2.47 -24.42 -1.01
C VAL A 21 -1.42 -25.32 -0.35
N ASP A 22 -1.18 -26.51 -0.89
CA ASP A 22 -0.20 -27.45 -0.36
C ASP A 22 1.25 -26.95 -0.43
N MET A 23 1.59 -26.15 -1.44
CA MET A 23 2.97 -25.67 -1.64
C MET A 23 3.41 -24.65 -0.59
N CYS A 24 2.54 -23.69 -0.21
CA CYS A 24 2.83 -22.73 0.86
C CYS A 24 2.65 -23.34 2.27
N ASN A 25 1.87 -24.41 2.40
CA ASN A 25 1.57 -25.04 3.68
C ASN A 25 2.63 -26.07 4.13
N SER A 26 3.35 -26.69 3.19
CA SER A 26 4.32 -27.75 3.52
C SER A 26 5.48 -27.29 4.43
N PHE A 27 5.87 -26.02 4.39
CA PHE A 27 6.91 -25.45 5.25
C PHE A 27 6.42 -25.04 6.65
N SER A 28 5.10 -25.06 6.89
CA SER A 28 4.47 -24.25 7.95
C SER A 28 3.75 -25.06 9.03
N VAL A 29 3.48 -26.35 8.81
CA VAL A 29 2.80 -27.24 9.79
C VAL A 29 3.62 -27.40 11.08
N GLY A 30 4.94 -27.21 11.03
CA GLY A 30 5.83 -27.31 12.19
C GLY A 30 5.69 -26.18 13.22
N LEU A 31 5.03 -25.07 12.89
CA LEU A 31 4.94 -23.88 13.76
C LEU A 31 3.69 -23.88 14.65
N MET A 32 2.71 -24.74 14.41
CA MET A 32 1.50 -24.82 15.25
C MET A 32 1.76 -25.57 16.55
N ASN A 33 1.11 -25.12 17.64
CA ASN A 33 1.05 -25.94 18.86
C ASN A 33 0.16 -27.18 18.65
N GLY A 34 0.33 -28.18 19.52
CA GLY A 34 -0.39 -29.47 19.42
C GLY A 34 -1.91 -29.31 19.37
N ASP A 35 -2.47 -28.40 20.17
CA ASP A 35 -3.92 -28.16 20.23
C ASP A 35 -4.48 -27.56 18.95
N SER A 36 -3.80 -26.54 18.38
CA SER A 36 -4.23 -25.91 17.13
C SER A 36 -4.14 -26.90 15.97
N LYS A 37 -3.07 -27.70 15.93
CA LYS A 37 -2.90 -28.74 14.93
C LYS A 37 -4.03 -29.78 15.01
N ALA A 38 -4.33 -30.29 16.20
CA ALA A 38 -5.40 -31.27 16.40
C ALA A 38 -6.79 -30.71 16.04
N LEU A 39 -7.04 -29.41 16.28
CA LEU A 39 -8.27 -28.75 15.84
C LEU A 39 -8.32 -28.55 14.32
N MET A 40 -7.21 -28.15 13.70
CA MET A 40 -7.11 -28.00 12.24
C MET A 40 -7.30 -29.32 11.51
N ASP A 41 -6.77 -30.43 12.04
CA ASP A 41 -6.94 -31.76 11.47
C ASP A 41 -8.42 -32.19 11.46
N LYS A 42 -9.24 -31.70 12.40
CA LYS A 42 -10.70 -31.92 12.39
C LYS A 42 -11.43 -31.14 11.28
N LEU A 43 -10.84 -30.05 10.79
CA LEU A 43 -11.40 -29.23 9.70
C LEU A 43 -10.95 -29.71 8.32
N ARG A 44 -9.93 -30.56 8.21
CA ARG A 44 -9.40 -31.00 6.92
C ARG A 44 -10.44 -31.83 6.14
N PRO A 45 -10.62 -31.58 4.84
CA PRO A 45 -11.50 -32.37 4.00
C PRO A 45 -11.14 -33.87 3.96
N PRO A 46 -12.14 -34.77 3.84
CA PRO A 46 -13.58 -34.48 3.88
C PRO A 46 -14.05 -34.26 5.33
N CYS A 47 -14.26 -33.00 5.71
CA CYS A 47 -14.75 -32.64 7.03
C CYS A 47 -16.25 -32.93 7.08
N MET A 48 -16.61 -34.05 7.70
CA MET A 48 -18.00 -34.48 7.88
C MET A 48 -18.65 -33.84 9.12
N LEU A 49 -18.04 -32.82 9.71
CA LEU A 49 -18.62 -32.14 10.86
C LEU A 49 -19.87 -31.37 10.44
N ARG A 50 -20.86 -31.36 11.34
CA ARG A 50 -22.03 -30.48 11.21
C ARG A 50 -21.59 -29.01 11.30
N PRO A 51 -22.35 -28.06 10.72
CA PRO A 51 -22.01 -26.64 10.76
C PRO A 51 -21.76 -26.11 12.18
N GLU A 52 -22.54 -26.53 13.18
CA GLU A 52 -22.40 -26.07 14.57
C GLU A 52 -21.07 -26.53 15.18
N ALA A 53 -20.70 -27.79 14.94
CA ALA A 53 -19.42 -28.34 15.41
C ALA A 53 -18.24 -27.67 14.72
N THR A 54 -18.37 -27.38 13.43
CA THR A 54 -17.34 -26.67 12.64
C THR A 54 -17.16 -25.26 13.17
N ARG A 55 -18.25 -24.53 13.41
CA ARG A 55 -18.24 -23.18 13.99
C ARG A 55 -17.57 -23.14 15.36
N GLU A 56 -17.84 -24.13 16.21
CA GLU A 56 -17.20 -24.24 17.52
C GLU A 56 -15.70 -24.51 17.43
N VAL A 57 -15.26 -25.36 16.49
CA VAL A 57 -13.83 -25.59 16.23
C VAL A 57 -13.15 -24.30 15.73
N ILE A 58 -13.76 -23.60 14.77
CA ILE A 58 -13.26 -22.31 14.26
C ILE A 58 -13.17 -21.28 15.39
N ARG A 59 -14.21 -21.19 16.23
CA ARG A 59 -14.25 -20.28 17.38
C ARG A 59 -13.07 -20.53 18.32
N LYS A 60 -12.78 -21.79 18.64
CA LYS A 60 -11.62 -22.16 19.48
C LYS A 60 -10.29 -21.77 18.83
N LEU A 61 -10.13 -22.05 17.53
CA LEU A 61 -8.93 -21.70 16.78
C LEU A 61 -8.67 -20.19 16.78
N VAL A 62 -9.70 -19.37 16.59
CA VAL A 62 -9.51 -17.91 16.57
C VAL A 62 -9.26 -17.34 17.96
N VAL A 63 -9.88 -17.89 19.02
CA VAL A 63 -9.51 -17.52 20.40
C VAL A 63 -8.05 -17.87 20.68
N LEU A 64 -7.58 -19.05 20.27
CA LEU A 64 -6.17 -19.45 20.40
C LEU A 64 -5.23 -18.53 19.60
N SER A 65 -5.68 -18.00 18.47
CA SER A 65 -4.93 -16.99 17.69
C SER A 65 -4.87 -15.61 18.38
N GLY A 66 -5.61 -15.41 19.46
CA GLY A 66 -5.68 -14.13 20.19
C GLY A 66 -6.84 -13.23 19.77
N THR A 67 -7.87 -13.78 19.12
CA THR A 67 -9.10 -13.04 18.79
C THR A 67 -9.98 -12.88 20.01
N ASP A 68 -10.48 -11.67 20.24
CA ASP A 68 -11.53 -11.39 21.22
C ASP A 68 -12.89 -11.83 20.68
N ALA A 69 -13.29 -13.05 21.03
CA ALA A 69 -14.57 -13.60 20.62
C ALA A 69 -15.77 -12.87 21.28
N ALA A 70 -15.59 -12.21 22.42
CA ALA A 70 -16.67 -11.46 23.05
C ALA A 70 -16.97 -10.18 22.26
N MET A 71 -15.95 -9.48 21.76
CA MET A 71 -16.14 -8.36 20.83
C MET A 71 -16.86 -8.79 19.54
N ASN A 72 -16.56 -9.99 19.04
CA ASN A 72 -17.27 -10.55 17.89
C ASN A 72 -18.75 -10.78 18.19
N ASP A 73 -19.08 -11.35 19.34
CA ASP A 73 -20.47 -11.64 19.72
C ASP A 73 -21.27 -10.37 20.00
N ALA A 74 -20.64 -9.36 20.61
CA ALA A 74 -21.25 -8.05 20.88
C ALA A 74 -21.51 -7.24 19.59
N CYS A 75 -20.89 -7.61 18.47
CA CYS A 75 -20.98 -6.90 17.21
C CYS A 75 -21.52 -7.81 16.08
N PRO A 76 -22.79 -8.25 16.12
CA PRO A 76 -23.33 -9.25 15.19
C PRO A 76 -23.43 -8.76 13.73
N TYR A 77 -23.33 -7.46 13.48
CA TYR A 77 -23.39 -6.84 12.15
C TYR A 77 -22.08 -6.15 11.74
N GLY A 78 -21.22 -5.81 12.70
CA GLY A 78 -19.92 -5.21 12.41
C GLY A 78 -18.80 -6.23 12.28
N ASP A 79 -17.60 -5.70 12.12
CA ASP A 79 -16.41 -6.51 11.80
C ASP A 79 -15.83 -7.19 13.05
N GLY A 80 -16.31 -6.84 14.25
CA GLY A 80 -15.87 -7.44 15.51
C GLY A 80 -14.42 -7.08 15.86
N ASP A 81 -13.67 -8.04 16.41
CA ASP A 81 -12.26 -7.87 16.73
C ASP A 81 -11.40 -7.87 15.47
N GLN A 82 -10.91 -6.68 15.13
CA GLN A 82 -10.00 -6.42 14.01
C GLN A 82 -8.56 -6.12 14.48
N SER A 83 -8.22 -6.46 15.73
CA SER A 83 -6.89 -6.25 16.26
C SER A 83 -5.85 -7.11 15.51
N PRO A 84 -4.65 -6.56 15.20
CA PRO A 84 -3.63 -7.33 14.51
C PRO A 84 -3.12 -8.51 15.35
N VAL A 85 -2.95 -9.66 14.71
CA VAL A 85 -2.59 -10.92 15.37
C VAL A 85 -1.07 -11.02 15.52
N GLY A 86 -0.63 -11.28 16.75
CA GLY A 86 0.79 -11.45 17.08
C GLY A 86 1.54 -10.16 17.42
N LEU A 87 0.85 -9.01 17.59
CA LEU A 87 1.45 -7.78 18.13
C LEU A 87 1.40 -7.69 19.67
N VAL A 88 0.61 -8.55 20.34
CA VAL A 88 0.45 -8.55 21.80
C VAL A 88 1.71 -9.11 22.45
N GLY A 89 2.66 -8.21 22.73
CA GLY A 89 3.95 -8.50 23.40
C GLY A 89 5.16 -7.79 22.78
N VAL A 90 5.08 -7.33 21.53
CA VAL A 90 6.22 -6.70 20.82
C VAL A 90 6.22 -5.17 20.95
N ARG A 91 5.31 -4.59 21.75
CA ARG A 91 5.32 -3.14 22.00
C ARG A 91 6.61 -2.75 22.75
N ARG A 92 7.59 -2.24 21.99
CA ARG A 92 8.76 -1.45 22.43
C ARG A 92 9.82 -2.13 23.30
N HIS A 93 9.90 -3.46 23.38
CA HIS A 93 11.12 -4.07 23.89
C HIS A 93 12.14 -4.18 22.75
N HIS A 94 13.12 -3.27 22.75
CA HIS A 94 14.30 -3.28 21.86
C HIS A 94 15.22 -4.48 22.06
N ASN A 95 14.73 -5.61 22.58
CA ASN A 95 15.53 -6.79 22.81
C ASN A 95 15.18 -7.88 21.77
N PRO A 96 15.92 -7.94 20.65
CA PRO A 96 15.78 -9.01 19.65
C PRO A 96 15.97 -10.43 20.20
N SER A 97 16.31 -10.60 21.48
CA SER A 97 16.51 -11.90 22.12
C SER A 97 15.22 -12.67 22.43
N ASP A 98 14.03 -12.06 22.40
CA ASP A 98 12.78 -12.80 22.64
C ASP A 98 12.25 -13.49 21.37
N VAL A 99 13.09 -14.36 20.81
CA VAL A 99 12.78 -15.24 19.67
C VAL A 99 11.50 -16.05 19.96
N GLN A 100 11.24 -16.41 21.21
CA GLN A 100 10.05 -17.15 21.61
C GLN A 100 8.75 -16.34 21.44
N ALA A 101 8.74 -15.05 21.76
CA ALA A 101 7.58 -14.20 21.49
C ALA A 101 7.30 -14.07 19.99
N VAL A 102 8.34 -13.90 19.16
CA VAL A 102 8.21 -13.84 17.70
C VAL A 102 7.63 -15.16 17.15
N MET A 103 8.18 -16.29 17.58
CA MET A 103 7.70 -17.62 17.16
C MET A 103 6.25 -17.88 17.61
N ARG A 104 5.86 -17.47 18.82
CA ARG A 104 4.47 -17.57 19.29
C ARG A 104 3.52 -16.71 18.47
N GLY A 105 3.94 -15.50 18.10
CA GLY A 105 3.17 -14.63 17.21
C GLY A 105 2.97 -15.24 15.83
N GLU A 106 4.03 -15.85 15.27
CA GLU A 106 3.97 -16.50 13.95
C GLU A 106 3.08 -17.74 13.95
N ALA A 107 3.14 -18.57 14.99
CA ALA A 107 2.24 -19.72 15.17
C ALA A 107 0.75 -19.30 15.10
N LYS A 108 0.40 -18.21 15.79
CA LYS A 108 -0.96 -17.67 15.79
C LYS A 108 -1.39 -17.16 14.42
N ARG A 109 -0.51 -16.44 13.72
CA ARG A 109 -0.76 -16.00 12.35
C ARG A 109 -0.94 -17.18 11.40
N GLN A 110 -0.14 -18.23 11.56
CA GLN A 110 -0.23 -19.42 10.72
C GLN A 110 -1.58 -20.13 10.87
N VAL A 111 -2.13 -20.21 12.09
CA VAL A 111 -3.49 -20.74 12.31
C VAL A 111 -4.53 -19.99 11.47
N LEU A 112 -4.45 -18.65 11.42
CA LEU A 112 -5.40 -17.84 10.63
C LEU A 112 -5.20 -17.99 9.12
N ARG A 113 -3.94 -18.04 8.65
CA ARG A 113 -3.63 -18.29 7.23
C ARG A 113 -4.19 -19.62 6.77
N GLU A 114 -4.05 -20.66 7.59
CA GLU A 114 -4.49 -22.02 7.29
C GLU A 114 -6.01 -22.14 7.36
N LEU A 115 -6.64 -21.54 8.38
CA LEU A 115 -8.09 -21.47 8.47
C LEU A 115 -8.69 -20.82 7.21
N PHE A 116 -8.08 -19.73 6.73
CA PHE A 116 -8.49 -19.09 5.48
C PHE A 116 -8.20 -19.97 4.25
N GLY A 117 -7.02 -20.61 4.20
CA GLY A 117 -6.63 -21.50 3.11
C GLY A 117 -7.57 -22.69 2.93
N LEU A 118 -8.14 -23.19 4.03
CA LEU A 118 -9.19 -24.22 4.01
C LEU A 118 -10.58 -23.70 3.59
N GLY A 119 -10.75 -22.38 3.43
CA GLY A 119 -12.05 -21.77 3.16
C GLY A 119 -12.97 -21.70 4.39
N GLY A 120 -12.43 -21.91 5.59
CA GLY A 120 -13.20 -21.93 6.84
C GLY A 120 -14.23 -23.05 6.87
N ASP A 121 -15.49 -22.68 7.05
CA ASP A 121 -16.64 -23.58 7.11
C ASP A 121 -17.60 -23.42 5.93
N LEU A 122 -17.18 -22.74 4.86
CA LEU A 122 -18.02 -22.47 3.68
C LEU A 122 -18.57 -23.76 3.05
N GLU A 123 -17.70 -24.76 2.83
CA GLU A 123 -18.13 -26.03 2.23
C GLU A 123 -19.09 -26.79 3.14
N SER A 124 -18.81 -26.86 4.45
CA SER A 124 -19.69 -27.49 5.43
C SER A 124 -21.08 -26.84 5.46
N HIS A 125 -21.15 -25.50 5.44
CA HIS A 125 -22.42 -24.78 5.37
C HIS A 125 -23.21 -25.11 4.10
N MET A 126 -22.53 -25.26 2.96
CA MET A 126 -23.17 -25.61 1.68
C MET A 126 -23.63 -27.08 1.61
N ILE A 127 -22.87 -28.01 2.18
CA ILE A 127 -23.20 -29.44 2.13
C ILE A 127 -24.43 -29.76 2.98
N TRP A 128 -24.48 -29.24 4.20
CA TRP A 128 -25.49 -29.63 5.18
C TRP A 128 -26.78 -28.80 5.09
N GLY A 129 -26.80 -27.72 4.30
CA GLY A 129 -27.99 -26.88 4.06
C GLY A 129 -28.58 -26.19 5.30
N GLY A 130 -28.00 -26.37 6.49
CA GLY A 130 -28.59 -25.95 7.77
C GLY A 130 -27.97 -24.71 8.42
N GLY A 131 -26.97 -24.08 7.78
CA GLY A 131 -26.21 -22.99 8.41
C GLY A 131 -26.48 -21.59 7.87
N PHE A 132 -27.13 -21.45 6.71
CA PHE A 132 -27.41 -20.15 6.08
C PHE A 132 -28.85 -19.73 6.31
N THR A 133 -29.07 -18.44 6.50
CA THR A 133 -30.41 -17.86 6.28
C THR A 133 -30.83 -18.01 4.82
N ASP A 134 -32.13 -18.00 4.55
CA ASP A 134 -32.65 -18.00 3.17
C ASP A 134 -32.07 -16.83 2.36
N PHE A 135 -31.91 -15.66 3.00
CA PHE A 135 -31.32 -14.49 2.37
C PHE A 135 -29.86 -14.71 1.99
N ALA A 136 -29.06 -15.26 2.90
CA ALA A 136 -27.67 -15.61 2.62
C ALA A 136 -27.57 -16.67 1.52
N LEU A 137 -28.42 -17.71 1.56
CA LEU A 137 -28.45 -18.74 0.52
C LEU A 137 -28.80 -18.15 -0.86
N MET A 138 -29.76 -17.22 -0.94
CA MET A 138 -30.04 -16.48 -2.18
C MET A 138 -28.81 -15.69 -2.66
N CYS A 139 -28.03 -15.10 -1.75
CA CYS A 139 -26.79 -14.40 -2.07
C CYS A 139 -25.70 -15.36 -2.59
N CYS A 140 -25.54 -16.53 -1.95
CA CYS A 140 -24.60 -17.60 -2.32
C CYS A 140 -24.89 -18.16 -3.71
N LEU A 141 -26.18 -18.34 -4.03
CA LEU A 141 -26.65 -18.93 -5.29
C LEU A 141 -26.74 -17.91 -6.43
N GLY A 142 -26.41 -16.64 -6.18
CA GLY A 142 -26.54 -15.59 -7.19
C GLY A 142 -27.99 -15.32 -7.60
N ASN A 143 -28.97 -15.56 -6.72
CA ASN A 143 -30.38 -15.28 -6.98
C ASN A 143 -30.70 -13.79 -6.79
N ALA A 144 -30.22 -12.96 -7.71
CA ALA A 144 -30.34 -11.50 -7.62
C ALA A 144 -31.80 -11.01 -7.49
N ARG A 145 -32.75 -11.70 -8.13
CA ARG A 145 -34.18 -11.35 -8.04
C ARG A 145 -34.76 -11.63 -6.65
N GLY A 146 -34.39 -12.76 -6.05
CA GLY A 146 -34.78 -13.11 -4.68
C GLY A 146 -34.22 -12.12 -3.67
N VAL A 147 -32.92 -11.80 -3.79
CA VAL A 147 -32.24 -10.80 -2.95
C VAL A 147 -32.90 -9.44 -3.07
N GLU A 148 -33.16 -8.95 -4.29
CA GLU A 148 -33.82 -7.65 -4.47
C GLU A 148 -35.24 -7.63 -3.89
N ARG A 149 -35.99 -8.73 -4.02
CA ARG A 149 -37.34 -8.84 -3.46
C ARG A 149 -37.33 -8.73 -1.94
N ALA A 150 -36.44 -9.48 -1.27
CA ALA A 150 -36.32 -9.45 0.19
C ALA A 150 -35.93 -8.04 0.68
N LEU A 151 -34.99 -7.38 0.02
CA LEU A 151 -34.57 -6.03 0.41
C LEU A 151 -35.66 -4.96 0.19
N LYS A 152 -36.47 -5.08 -0.87
CA LYS A 152 -37.62 -4.19 -1.11
C LYS A 152 -38.72 -4.30 -0.06
N GLN A 153 -38.78 -5.41 0.68
CA GLN A 153 -39.76 -5.61 1.75
C GLN A 153 -39.36 -4.94 3.07
N THR A 154 -38.11 -4.51 3.18
CA THR A 154 -37.59 -3.79 4.35
C THR A 154 -37.61 -2.28 4.10
N GLU A 155 -37.67 -1.47 5.16
CA GLU A 155 -37.50 -0.01 5.06
C GLU A 155 -36.03 0.40 4.93
N ALA A 156 -35.75 1.55 4.32
CA ALA A 156 -34.38 2.04 4.20
C ALA A 156 -33.81 2.45 5.56
N GLY A 157 -32.65 1.89 5.90
CA GLY A 157 -32.00 2.14 7.19
C GLY A 157 -32.59 1.37 8.37
N SER A 158 -33.59 0.51 8.17
CA SER A 158 -34.15 -0.29 9.26
C SER A 158 -33.17 -1.34 9.78
N ASP A 159 -33.32 -1.71 11.06
CA ASP A 159 -32.56 -2.79 11.67
C ASP A 159 -32.74 -4.13 10.93
N GLU A 160 -33.94 -4.37 10.39
CA GLU A 160 -34.22 -5.54 9.55
C GLU A 160 -33.40 -5.53 8.26
N ARG A 161 -33.32 -4.39 7.57
CA ARG A 161 -32.48 -4.24 6.38
C ARG A 161 -31.00 -4.44 6.72
N MET A 162 -30.55 -3.84 7.81
CA MET A 162 -29.17 -4.01 8.30
C MET A 162 -28.88 -5.47 8.67
N HIS A 163 -29.84 -6.16 9.28
CA HIS A 163 -29.75 -7.58 9.59
C HIS A 163 -29.58 -8.40 8.30
N LEU A 164 -30.38 -8.15 7.27
CA LEU A 164 -30.23 -8.84 5.98
C LEU A 164 -28.85 -8.57 5.35
N LEU A 165 -28.37 -7.32 5.36
CA LEU A 165 -27.16 -6.92 4.64
C LEU A 165 -25.86 -7.28 5.35
N GLU A 166 -25.85 -7.31 6.69
CA GLU A 166 -24.62 -7.34 7.48
C GLU A 166 -24.55 -8.49 8.51
N ARG A 167 -25.57 -9.36 8.59
CA ARG A 167 -25.52 -10.56 9.43
C ARG A 167 -24.33 -11.44 9.06
N ARG A 168 -23.66 -11.97 10.09
CA ARG A 168 -22.48 -12.84 9.96
C ARG A 168 -22.92 -14.30 9.92
N GLU A 169 -22.91 -14.86 8.72
CA GLU A 169 -23.57 -16.13 8.39
C GLU A 169 -22.72 -17.37 8.69
N THR A 170 -21.40 -17.21 8.80
CA THR A 170 -20.43 -18.30 8.94
C THR A 170 -19.59 -18.17 10.20
N GLY A 171 -18.85 -19.22 10.57
CA GLY A 171 -17.83 -19.19 11.60
C GLY A 171 -16.70 -18.20 11.29
N CYS A 172 -16.38 -17.99 10.02
CA CYS A 172 -15.49 -16.91 9.55
C CYS A 172 -16.15 -15.53 9.51
N ARG A 173 -17.43 -15.40 9.91
CA ARG A 173 -18.17 -14.14 9.97
C ARG A 173 -18.26 -13.40 8.63
N LEU A 174 -18.62 -14.10 7.57
CA LEU A 174 -18.88 -13.49 6.27
C LEU A 174 -20.23 -12.77 6.27
N SER A 175 -20.25 -11.52 5.82
CA SER A 175 -21.49 -10.82 5.45
C SER A 175 -22.03 -11.37 4.12
N PRO A 176 -23.31 -11.18 3.78
CA PRO A 176 -23.86 -11.55 2.47
C PRO A 176 -23.01 -11.07 1.29
N LEU A 177 -22.46 -9.85 1.38
CA LEU A 177 -21.60 -9.31 0.32
C LEU A 177 -20.30 -10.12 0.16
N LEU A 178 -19.58 -10.41 1.27
CA LEU A 178 -18.37 -11.24 1.24
C LEU A 178 -18.68 -12.69 0.83
N LEU A 179 -19.82 -13.20 1.27
CA LEU A 179 -20.27 -14.55 0.98
C LEU A 179 -20.55 -14.75 -0.52
N THR A 180 -21.19 -13.78 -1.18
CA THR A 180 -21.43 -13.80 -2.62
C THR A 180 -20.12 -13.91 -3.41
N VAL A 181 -19.09 -13.13 -3.09
CA VAL A 181 -17.80 -13.21 -3.81
C VAL A 181 -17.02 -14.47 -3.46
N ALA A 182 -17.04 -14.91 -2.21
CA ALA A 182 -16.36 -16.13 -1.79
C ALA A 182 -16.90 -17.36 -2.55
N LEU A 183 -18.23 -17.54 -2.58
CA LEU A 183 -18.86 -18.71 -3.19
C LEU A 183 -19.05 -18.62 -4.70
N SER A 184 -18.92 -17.44 -5.31
CA SER A 184 -18.94 -17.31 -6.78
C SER A 184 -17.85 -18.13 -7.48
N LYS A 185 -16.77 -18.49 -6.78
CA LYS A 185 -15.68 -19.34 -7.26
C LYS A 185 -15.97 -20.84 -7.13
N HIS A 186 -17.01 -21.19 -6.38
CA HIS A 186 -17.36 -22.58 -6.03
C HIS A 186 -18.74 -22.96 -6.58
N LYS A 187 -19.05 -22.53 -7.81
CA LYS A 187 -20.35 -22.82 -8.48
C LYS A 187 -20.65 -24.32 -8.55
N GLY A 188 -19.62 -25.15 -8.68
CA GLY A 188 -19.75 -26.62 -8.68
C GLY A 188 -20.34 -27.17 -7.37
N ILE A 189 -19.99 -26.61 -6.21
CA ILE A 189 -20.55 -26.97 -4.91
C ILE A 189 -22.02 -26.56 -4.85
N CYS A 190 -22.33 -25.32 -5.25
CA CYS A 190 -23.69 -24.79 -5.31
C CYS A 190 -24.60 -25.67 -6.19
N ARG A 191 -24.11 -26.07 -7.38
CA ARG A 191 -24.83 -26.96 -8.30
C ARG A 191 -25.08 -28.33 -7.69
N ARG A 192 -24.08 -28.94 -7.06
CA ARG A 192 -24.18 -30.30 -6.50
C ARG A 192 -25.19 -30.38 -5.36
N HIS A 193 -25.22 -29.38 -4.49
CA HIS A 193 -26.01 -29.44 -3.25
C HIS A 193 -27.37 -28.74 -3.34
N HIS A 194 -27.55 -27.78 -4.25
CA HIS A 194 -28.81 -27.03 -4.39
C HIS A 194 -29.46 -27.13 -5.76
N GLY A 195 -28.87 -27.90 -6.70
CA GLY A 195 -29.45 -28.13 -8.03
C GLY A 195 -29.53 -26.90 -8.93
N VAL A 196 -28.93 -25.77 -8.53
CA VAL A 196 -28.90 -24.54 -9.35
C VAL A 196 -27.85 -24.69 -10.44
N ARG A 197 -28.24 -24.43 -11.69
CA ARG A 197 -27.29 -24.46 -12.81
C ARG A 197 -26.37 -23.26 -12.75
N GLU A 198 -25.13 -23.43 -13.19
CA GLU A 198 -24.11 -22.37 -13.06
C GLU A 198 -24.48 -21.11 -13.86
N GLU A 199 -25.15 -21.28 -15.01
CA GLU A 199 -25.66 -20.21 -15.86
C GLU A 199 -26.80 -19.39 -15.23
N ASP A 200 -27.52 -19.95 -14.25
CA ASP A 200 -28.59 -19.26 -13.54
C ASP A 200 -28.07 -18.45 -12.35
N MET A 201 -26.80 -18.63 -11.96
CA MET A 201 -26.18 -17.92 -10.84
C MET A 201 -25.69 -16.54 -11.27
N GLN A 202 -26.42 -15.49 -10.87
CA GLN A 202 -26.16 -14.09 -11.25
C GLN A 202 -25.39 -13.34 -10.16
N HIS A 203 -24.26 -13.87 -9.68
CA HIS A 203 -23.52 -13.31 -8.55
C HIS A 203 -23.16 -11.84 -8.75
N LEU A 204 -22.70 -11.45 -9.95
CA LEU A 204 -22.38 -10.05 -10.25
C LEU A 204 -23.60 -9.13 -10.04
N LYS A 205 -24.76 -9.55 -10.53
CA LYS A 205 -26.01 -8.79 -10.36
C LYS A 205 -26.42 -8.76 -8.88
N THR A 206 -26.24 -9.84 -8.15
CA THR A 206 -26.45 -9.88 -6.70
C THR A 206 -25.58 -8.85 -5.97
N VAL A 207 -24.29 -8.74 -6.30
CA VAL A 207 -23.40 -7.71 -5.72
C VAL A 207 -23.92 -6.30 -6.00
N LYS A 208 -24.33 -6.02 -7.24
CA LYS A 208 -24.91 -4.72 -7.63
C LYS A 208 -26.18 -4.40 -6.83
N VAL A 209 -27.05 -5.39 -6.61
CA VAL A 209 -28.24 -5.26 -5.77
C VAL A 209 -27.85 -4.96 -4.34
N LEU A 210 -26.95 -5.75 -3.73
CA LEU A 210 -26.52 -5.55 -2.35
C LEU A 210 -25.96 -4.12 -2.13
N LEU A 211 -25.10 -3.63 -3.04
CA LEU A 211 -24.56 -2.26 -2.99
C LEU A 211 -25.66 -1.21 -3.13
N LYS A 212 -26.64 -1.42 -4.02
CA LYS A 212 -27.79 -0.53 -4.22
C LYS A 212 -28.63 -0.38 -2.94
N TYR A 213 -28.73 -1.41 -2.11
CA TYR A 213 -29.52 -1.35 -0.87
C TYR A 213 -28.70 -1.01 0.38
N GLY A 214 -27.38 -0.82 0.25
CA GLY A 214 -26.54 -0.30 1.33
C GLY A 214 -25.56 -1.28 1.96
N ALA A 215 -25.29 -2.44 1.34
CA ALA A 215 -24.25 -3.34 1.84
C ALA A 215 -22.90 -2.60 1.96
N ARG A 216 -22.17 -2.85 3.05
CA ARG A 216 -20.89 -2.23 3.35
C ARG A 216 -19.78 -2.80 2.46
N PRO A 217 -19.22 -2.05 1.50
CA PRO A 217 -18.15 -2.55 0.63
C PRO A 217 -16.82 -2.75 1.35
N ASP A 218 -16.65 -2.11 2.50
CA ASP A 218 -15.47 -2.18 3.37
C ASP A 218 -15.62 -3.17 4.52
N CYS A 219 -16.68 -3.99 4.52
CA CYS A 219 -16.86 -5.05 5.51
C CYS A 219 -15.66 -6.01 5.49
N ARG A 220 -15.33 -6.50 6.69
CA ARG A 220 -14.23 -7.44 6.92
C ARG A 220 -14.76 -8.69 7.56
N GLU A 221 -14.13 -9.81 7.25
CA GLU A 221 -14.36 -11.07 7.96
C GLU A 221 -13.48 -11.19 9.21
N LEU A 222 -13.55 -12.35 9.87
CA LEU A 222 -12.88 -12.64 11.15
C LEU A 222 -11.35 -12.44 11.13
N ASN A 223 -10.68 -12.75 10.02
CA ASN A 223 -9.24 -12.51 9.82
C ASN A 223 -8.96 -11.12 9.24
N GLY A 224 -9.96 -10.26 9.10
CA GLY A 224 -9.82 -8.90 8.59
C GLY A 224 -9.79 -8.77 7.07
N LYS A 225 -10.02 -9.85 6.33
CA LYS A 225 -10.03 -9.79 4.87
C LYS A 225 -11.27 -9.07 4.36
N THR A 226 -11.02 -8.18 3.41
CA THR A 226 -12.05 -7.41 2.70
C THR A 226 -12.53 -8.14 1.44
N PHE A 227 -13.54 -7.57 0.79
CA PHE A 227 -14.00 -8.05 -0.51
C PHE A 227 -12.88 -8.18 -1.54
N VAL A 228 -11.88 -7.28 -1.54
CA VAL A 228 -10.77 -7.32 -2.51
C VAL A 228 -9.87 -8.53 -2.32
N HIS A 229 -9.66 -8.99 -1.08
CA HIS A 229 -8.90 -10.23 -0.82
C HIS A 229 -9.60 -11.44 -1.46
N TYR A 230 -10.93 -11.50 -1.36
CA TYR A 230 -11.70 -12.55 -2.02
C TYR A 230 -11.75 -12.34 -3.54
N GLY A 231 -12.12 -11.17 -4.02
CA GLY A 231 -12.42 -10.96 -5.43
C GLY A 231 -11.21 -10.72 -6.34
N ALA A 232 -10.09 -10.28 -5.78
CA ALA A 232 -8.82 -10.00 -6.48
C ALA A 232 -7.61 -10.67 -5.80
N GLY A 233 -7.81 -11.84 -5.19
CA GLY A 233 -6.73 -12.69 -4.67
C GLY A 233 -6.21 -13.72 -5.69
N SER A 234 -5.41 -14.68 -5.24
CA SER A 234 -4.77 -15.72 -6.08
C SER A 234 -5.75 -16.59 -6.89
N HIS A 235 -7.00 -16.69 -6.44
CA HIS A 235 -8.07 -17.46 -7.11
C HIS A 235 -9.15 -16.57 -7.75
N ALA A 236 -8.82 -15.33 -8.09
CA ALA A 236 -9.77 -14.43 -8.74
C ALA A 236 -10.20 -14.95 -10.13
N LEU A 237 -11.46 -14.77 -10.47
CA LEU A 237 -12.02 -15.00 -11.80
C LEU A 237 -12.33 -13.64 -12.44
N ASN A 238 -12.53 -13.58 -13.76
CA ASN A 238 -12.93 -12.34 -14.42
C ASN A 238 -14.21 -11.74 -13.81
N GLU A 239 -15.18 -12.59 -13.48
CA GLU A 239 -16.41 -12.19 -12.80
C GLU A 239 -16.13 -11.57 -11.42
N THR A 240 -15.21 -12.14 -10.63
CA THR A 240 -14.89 -11.61 -9.30
C THR A 240 -14.09 -10.31 -9.38
N LEU A 241 -13.24 -10.12 -10.39
CA LEU A 241 -12.55 -8.86 -10.64
C LEU A 241 -13.53 -7.75 -11.05
N GLU A 242 -14.57 -8.08 -11.81
CA GLU A 242 -15.65 -7.15 -12.15
C GLU A 242 -16.46 -6.75 -10.91
N MET A 243 -16.89 -7.72 -10.10
CA MET A 243 -17.54 -7.44 -8.81
C MET A 243 -16.67 -6.53 -7.94
N THR A 244 -15.37 -6.86 -7.84
CA THR A 244 -14.42 -6.09 -7.03
C THR A 244 -14.29 -4.67 -7.53
N SER A 245 -14.38 -4.44 -8.84
CA SER A 245 -14.36 -3.08 -9.41
C SER A 245 -15.53 -2.24 -8.91
N HIS A 246 -16.74 -2.80 -8.89
CA HIS A 246 -17.92 -2.11 -8.37
C HIS A 246 -17.84 -1.86 -6.86
N VAL A 247 -17.40 -2.85 -6.09
CA VAL A 247 -17.25 -2.73 -4.63
C VAL A 247 -16.16 -1.72 -4.26
N HIS A 248 -15.03 -1.75 -4.97
CA HIS A 248 -13.94 -0.81 -4.78
C HIS A 248 -14.40 0.64 -5.00
N GLU A 249 -15.21 0.90 -6.04
CA GLU A 249 -15.71 2.25 -6.29
C GLU A 249 -16.80 2.67 -5.28
N ALA A 250 -17.66 1.73 -4.86
CA ALA A 250 -18.63 2.00 -3.81
C ALA A 250 -17.94 2.42 -2.48
N ALA A 251 -16.79 1.83 -2.16
CA ALA A 251 -16.06 2.07 -0.92
C ALA A 251 -15.53 3.49 -0.75
N LYS A 252 -15.30 4.22 -1.85
CA LYS A 252 -14.85 5.62 -1.78
C LYS A 252 -15.87 6.58 -1.16
N SER A 253 -17.10 6.13 -0.94
CA SER A 253 -18.17 6.94 -0.35
C SER A 253 -19.01 6.19 0.70
N SER A 254 -18.63 4.97 1.09
CA SER A 254 -19.48 4.11 1.94
C SER A 254 -19.56 4.55 3.39
N LYS A 255 -18.53 5.20 3.93
CA LYS A 255 -18.47 5.67 5.33
C LYS A 255 -19.58 6.66 5.71
N HIS A 256 -20.23 7.26 4.71
CA HIS A 256 -21.32 8.22 4.88
C HIS A 256 -22.71 7.63 4.63
N PHE A 257 -22.84 6.33 4.41
CA PHE A 257 -24.15 5.70 4.18
C PHE A 257 -25.12 6.00 5.34
N GLY A 258 -26.36 6.36 5.00
CA GLY A 258 -27.39 6.73 5.96
C GLY A 258 -27.21 8.11 6.61
N ARG A 259 -26.12 8.84 6.35
CA ARG A 259 -25.91 10.17 6.91
C ARG A 259 -26.69 11.25 6.14
N LYS A 260 -26.96 12.36 6.83
CA LYS A 260 -27.43 13.58 6.18
C LYS A 260 -26.35 14.17 5.29
N VAL A 261 -26.77 14.58 4.11
CA VAL A 261 -25.90 15.14 3.08
C VAL A 261 -26.55 16.37 2.45
N VAL A 262 -25.72 17.29 1.96
CA VAL A 262 -26.12 18.44 1.18
C VAL A 262 -25.60 18.32 -0.25
N LEU A 263 -26.42 18.76 -1.20
CA LEU A 263 -26.11 18.67 -2.62
C LEU A 263 -25.43 19.94 -3.13
N ARG A 264 -24.36 19.79 -3.91
CA ARG A 264 -23.64 20.92 -4.52
C ARG A 264 -23.13 20.59 -5.93
N GLY A 265 -22.85 21.61 -6.73
CA GLY A 265 -22.24 21.44 -8.06
C GLY A 265 -23.15 20.73 -9.07
N LEU A 266 -24.46 20.80 -8.91
CA LEU A 266 -25.44 20.25 -9.84
C LEU A 266 -25.80 21.29 -10.92
N ASN A 267 -25.96 20.82 -12.16
CA ASN A 267 -26.38 21.66 -13.30
C ASN A 267 -27.77 22.28 -13.09
N LYS A 268 -28.66 21.56 -12.39
CA LYS A 268 -29.99 22.05 -12.03
C LYS A 268 -29.87 22.81 -10.70
N ALA A 269 -29.89 24.13 -10.78
CA ALA A 269 -29.68 25.02 -9.63
C ALA A 269 -30.65 24.75 -8.46
N GLU A 270 -31.88 24.33 -8.77
CA GLU A 270 -32.93 24.00 -7.79
C GLU A 270 -32.56 22.90 -6.77
N TYR A 271 -31.59 22.03 -7.08
CA TYR A 271 -31.14 20.99 -6.14
C TYR A 271 -29.94 21.41 -5.30
N ASN A 272 -29.21 22.46 -5.68
CA ASN A 272 -28.04 22.89 -4.91
C ASN A 272 -28.48 23.47 -3.57
N GLY A 273 -27.89 22.99 -2.48
CA GLY A 273 -28.25 23.36 -1.11
C GLY A 273 -29.36 22.51 -0.49
N ARG A 274 -30.03 21.64 -1.25
CA ARG A 274 -31.01 20.70 -0.68
C ARG A 274 -30.31 19.63 0.16
N ILE A 275 -31.00 19.22 1.23
CA ILE A 275 -30.53 18.22 2.19
C ILE A 275 -31.30 16.91 1.94
N GLY A 276 -30.62 15.80 2.15
CA GLY A 276 -31.23 14.48 2.12
C GLY A 276 -30.41 13.44 2.87
N VAL A 277 -30.84 12.19 2.80
CA VAL A 277 -30.16 11.04 3.39
C VAL A 277 -29.43 10.25 2.29
N LEU A 278 -28.16 9.94 2.52
CA LEU A 278 -27.36 9.15 1.59
C LEU A 278 -27.79 7.68 1.57
N GLY A 279 -28.20 7.20 0.40
CA GLY A 279 -28.56 5.81 0.15
C GLY A 279 -27.44 4.95 -0.46
N GLY A 280 -27.85 3.86 -1.10
CA GLY A 280 -26.91 2.88 -1.65
C GLY A 280 -26.22 3.33 -2.93
N PHE A 281 -25.38 2.44 -3.46
CA PHE A 281 -24.54 2.69 -4.62
C PHE A 281 -25.05 1.94 -5.86
N LEU A 282 -25.35 2.70 -6.92
CA LEU A 282 -25.78 2.20 -8.22
C LEU A 282 -24.55 1.89 -9.08
N ALA A 283 -24.07 0.65 -8.94
CA ALA A 283 -22.84 0.15 -9.52
C ALA A 283 -22.74 0.29 -11.06
N ASP A 284 -23.85 0.19 -11.79
CA ASP A 284 -23.86 0.28 -13.26
C ASP A 284 -23.56 1.69 -13.79
N VAL A 285 -23.86 2.72 -13.00
CA VAL A 285 -23.71 4.13 -13.41
C VAL A 285 -22.70 4.90 -12.55
N GLY A 286 -22.13 4.27 -11.52
CA GLY A 286 -21.17 4.89 -10.60
C GLY A 286 -21.76 6.04 -9.78
N ARG A 287 -23.02 5.92 -9.36
CA ARG A 287 -23.77 6.99 -8.65
C ARG A 287 -24.29 6.52 -7.31
N ARG A 288 -24.51 7.48 -6.40
CA ARG A 288 -25.18 7.27 -5.11
C ARG A 288 -26.63 7.70 -5.19
N GLN A 289 -27.50 6.96 -4.51
CA GLN A 289 -28.87 7.39 -4.25
C GLN A 289 -28.87 8.41 -3.11
N VAL A 290 -29.70 9.44 -3.21
CA VAL A 290 -29.99 10.39 -2.13
C VAL A 290 -31.50 10.57 -2.06
N VAL A 291 -32.09 10.44 -0.87
CA VAL A 291 -33.51 10.70 -0.63
C VAL A 291 -33.63 12.07 0.02
N LEU A 292 -34.31 13.01 -0.62
CA LEU A 292 -34.40 14.39 -0.13
C LEU A 292 -35.35 14.51 1.07
N ASP A 293 -35.00 15.35 2.05
CA ASP A 293 -35.74 15.49 3.32
C ASP A 293 -37.12 16.17 3.13
N ASP A 294 -37.27 17.02 2.13
CA ASP A 294 -38.44 17.90 1.91
C ASP A 294 -39.58 17.25 1.12
N ASP A 295 -39.28 16.46 0.08
CA ASP A 295 -40.28 15.80 -0.78
C ASP A 295 -40.14 14.28 -0.86
N GLY A 296 -39.14 13.69 -0.18
CA GLY A 296 -38.87 12.26 -0.23
C GLY A 296 -38.37 11.77 -1.61
N LYS A 297 -38.04 12.69 -2.52
CA LYS A 297 -37.63 12.34 -3.88
C LYS A 297 -36.25 11.68 -3.87
N GLU A 298 -36.15 10.56 -4.57
CA GLU A 298 -34.89 9.86 -4.78
C GLU A 298 -34.13 10.42 -5.99
N LEU A 299 -32.86 10.79 -5.79
CA LEU A 299 -31.94 11.27 -6.82
C LEU A 299 -30.74 10.33 -6.97
N SER A 300 -30.28 10.17 -8.21
CA SER A 300 -29.04 9.42 -8.55
C SER A 300 -27.93 10.38 -8.96
N LEU A 301 -26.97 10.59 -8.07
CA LEU A 301 -25.97 11.66 -8.17
C LEU A 301 -24.54 11.12 -8.18
N LEU A 302 -23.64 11.85 -8.82
CA LEU A 302 -22.22 11.55 -8.75
C LEU A 302 -21.73 11.81 -7.31
N PRO A 303 -20.91 10.93 -6.70
CA PRO A 303 -20.42 11.10 -5.34
C PRO A 303 -19.76 12.45 -5.07
N LYS A 304 -19.03 13.00 -6.04
CA LYS A 304 -18.34 14.31 -5.93
C LYS A 304 -19.28 15.53 -5.76
N ASN A 305 -20.58 15.34 -5.99
CA ASN A 305 -21.60 16.39 -5.86
C ASN A 305 -22.38 16.29 -4.54
N ILE A 306 -21.95 15.41 -3.63
CA ILE A 306 -22.61 15.14 -2.36
C ILE A 306 -21.62 15.42 -1.24
N PHE A 307 -22.06 16.17 -0.22
CA PHE A 307 -21.24 16.61 0.89
C PHE A 307 -21.90 16.18 2.20
N ALA A 308 -21.13 15.64 3.14
CA ALA A 308 -21.63 15.29 4.46
C ALA A 308 -21.98 16.57 5.24
N VAL A 309 -23.16 16.58 5.85
CA VAL A 309 -23.54 17.65 6.80
C VAL A 309 -22.72 17.44 8.08
N PRO A 310 -22.07 18.50 8.63
CA PRO A 310 -21.33 18.41 9.88
C PRO A 310 -22.21 17.98 11.06
N ASP A 311 -21.67 17.17 11.96
CA ASP A 311 -22.40 16.65 13.12
C ASP A 311 -22.40 17.66 14.30
N GLY A 312 -21.53 18.69 14.28
CA GLY A 312 -21.41 19.70 15.34
C GLY A 312 -20.95 21.09 14.88
N GLU A 313 -21.04 22.07 15.80
CA GLU A 313 -20.59 23.44 15.55
C GLU A 313 -19.07 23.50 15.29
N GLY A 314 -18.68 24.08 14.16
CA GLY A 314 -17.27 24.26 13.77
C GLY A 314 -16.72 23.21 12.80
N GLU A 315 -17.47 22.15 12.49
CA GLU A 315 -17.10 21.22 11.43
C GLU A 315 -17.44 21.79 10.04
N VAL A 316 -16.59 21.50 9.06
CA VAL A 316 -16.76 21.94 7.67
C VAL A 316 -17.38 20.81 6.86
N GLU A 317 -18.29 21.15 5.94
CA GLU A 317 -18.80 20.19 4.97
C GLU A 317 -17.68 19.54 4.17
N VAL A 318 -17.67 18.21 4.13
CA VAL A 318 -16.66 17.43 3.38
C VAL A 318 -17.34 16.66 2.26
N CYS A 319 -16.74 16.69 1.06
CA CYS A 319 -17.17 15.85 -0.05
C CYS A 319 -17.13 14.38 0.39
N ILE A 320 -18.21 13.62 0.17
CA ILE A 320 -18.28 12.22 0.62
C ILE A 320 -17.35 11.31 -0.19
N TYR A 321 -16.87 11.78 -1.35
CA TYR A 321 -16.05 11.00 -2.26
C TYR A 321 -14.57 11.15 -1.90
N ASP A 322 -14.00 10.05 -1.43
CA ASP A 322 -12.62 9.93 -1.01
C ASP A 322 -11.80 9.22 -2.09
N GLU A 323 -11.23 9.99 -3.01
CA GLU A 323 -10.36 9.47 -4.08
C GLU A 323 -9.12 8.73 -3.54
N SER A 324 -8.72 9.03 -2.30
CA SER A 324 -7.57 8.38 -1.66
C SER A 324 -7.90 6.98 -1.12
N ARG A 325 -9.19 6.66 -0.93
CA ARG A 325 -9.62 5.36 -0.42
C ARG A 325 -9.36 4.27 -1.45
N ASN A 326 -8.46 3.35 -1.11
CA ASN A 326 -8.11 2.20 -1.95
C ASN A 326 -8.24 0.90 -1.15
N LEU A 327 -9.33 0.14 -1.40
CA LEU A 327 -9.56 -1.13 -0.70
C LEU A 327 -8.47 -2.19 -0.94
N ALA A 328 -7.67 -2.08 -2.01
CA ALA A 328 -6.57 -3.01 -2.27
C ALA A 328 -5.40 -2.82 -1.29
N ASN A 329 -5.34 -1.68 -0.61
CA ASN A 329 -4.33 -1.35 0.40
C ASN A 329 -4.75 -1.73 1.82
N GLU A 330 -5.97 -2.24 2.01
CA GLU A 330 -6.43 -2.70 3.32
C GLU A 330 -5.65 -3.95 3.72
N HIS A 331 -5.13 -3.94 4.95
CA HIS A 331 -4.51 -5.10 5.55
C HIS A 331 -5.56 -5.96 6.25
N ASP A 332 -5.38 -7.27 6.16
CA ASP A 332 -6.00 -8.22 7.06
C ASP A 332 -5.30 -8.19 8.45
N ARG A 333 -5.77 -9.02 9.39
CA ARG A 333 -5.25 -9.08 10.76
C ARG A 333 -3.85 -9.69 10.85
N VAL A 334 -3.33 -10.32 9.79
CA VAL A 334 -1.93 -10.75 9.73
C VAL A 334 -1.04 -9.70 9.05
N GLY A 335 -1.61 -8.57 8.64
CA GLY A 335 -0.93 -7.43 8.01
C GLY A 335 -0.85 -7.53 6.49
N MET A 336 -1.42 -8.57 5.89
CA MET A 336 -1.30 -8.81 4.45
C MET A 336 -2.36 -8.05 3.69
N THR A 337 -1.99 -7.54 2.52
CA THR A 337 -2.97 -7.03 1.55
C THR A 337 -3.22 -8.08 0.45
N SER A 338 -4.30 -7.90 -0.31
CA SER A 338 -4.55 -8.68 -1.53
C SER A 338 -3.32 -8.74 -2.47
N PHE A 339 -2.54 -7.66 -2.55
CA PHE A 339 -1.38 -7.63 -3.44
C PHE A 339 -0.22 -8.51 -2.95
N HIS A 340 -0.05 -8.67 -1.63
CA HIS A 340 0.93 -9.61 -1.09
C HIS A 340 0.58 -11.05 -1.48
N GLU A 341 -0.70 -11.44 -1.35
CA GLU A 341 -1.17 -12.78 -1.75
C GLU A 341 -0.94 -13.02 -3.25
N VAL A 342 -1.31 -12.05 -4.08
CA VAL A 342 -1.16 -12.15 -5.54
C VAL A 342 0.31 -12.18 -5.95
N PHE A 343 1.17 -11.39 -5.33
CA PHE A 343 2.61 -11.40 -5.60
C PHE A 343 3.26 -12.75 -5.32
N MET A 344 2.81 -13.45 -4.27
CA MET A 344 3.27 -14.80 -3.94
C MET A 344 2.68 -15.88 -4.85
N SER A 345 1.69 -15.54 -5.68
CA SER A 345 1.08 -16.42 -6.68
C SER A 345 1.71 -16.24 -8.08
N THR A 346 1.16 -16.94 -9.07
CA THR A 346 1.54 -16.80 -10.49
C THR A 346 0.58 -15.90 -11.30
N ARG A 347 -0.39 -15.24 -10.64
CA ARG A 347 -1.48 -14.47 -11.28
C ARG A 347 -1.09 -13.06 -11.70
N THR A 348 -0.26 -12.97 -12.74
CA THR A 348 0.18 -11.67 -13.30
C THR A 348 -0.97 -10.80 -13.84
N ASP A 349 -2.06 -11.41 -14.28
CA ASP A 349 -3.30 -10.74 -14.70
C ASP A 349 -3.97 -9.99 -13.54
N VAL A 350 -4.06 -10.62 -12.37
CA VAL A 350 -4.63 -10.01 -11.17
C VAL A 350 -3.69 -8.93 -10.61
N ALA A 351 -2.37 -9.17 -10.65
CA ALA A 351 -1.38 -8.16 -10.27
C ALA A 351 -1.50 -6.91 -11.14
N GLN A 352 -1.64 -7.06 -12.46
CA GLN A 352 -1.87 -5.94 -13.37
C GLN A 352 -3.17 -5.20 -13.01
N TRP A 353 -4.25 -5.94 -12.74
CA TRP A 353 -5.52 -5.33 -12.35
C TRP A 353 -5.42 -4.49 -11.07
N LEU A 354 -4.61 -4.92 -10.09
CA LEU A 354 -4.34 -4.17 -8.85
C LEU A 354 -3.45 -2.95 -9.12
N ILE A 355 -2.41 -3.09 -9.95
CA ILE A 355 -1.51 -2.01 -10.39
C ILE A 355 -2.30 -0.90 -11.09
N ASP A 356 -3.23 -1.26 -11.99
CA ASP A 356 -4.08 -0.30 -12.71
C ASP A 356 -5.00 0.51 -11.78
N ARG A 357 -5.14 0.08 -10.51
CA ARG A 357 -5.89 0.74 -9.44
C ARG A 357 -4.97 1.38 -8.40
N ASN A 358 -3.72 1.67 -8.76
CA ASN A 358 -2.74 2.35 -7.92
C ASN A 358 -2.56 1.67 -6.54
N VAL A 359 -2.53 0.34 -6.50
CA VAL A 359 -2.22 -0.39 -5.27
C VAL A 359 -0.83 0.01 -4.76
N SER A 360 -0.69 0.14 -3.45
CA SER A 360 0.59 0.47 -2.82
C SER A 360 1.45 -0.77 -2.68
N VAL A 361 2.71 -0.63 -3.06
CA VAL A 361 3.78 -1.64 -2.84
C VAL A 361 4.45 -1.51 -1.47
N ASP A 362 4.08 -0.48 -0.71
CA ASP A 362 4.72 -0.06 0.55
C ASP A 362 3.83 -0.29 1.77
N VAL A 363 2.64 -0.89 1.60
CA VAL A 363 1.88 -1.39 2.74
C VAL A 363 2.70 -2.49 3.39
N SER A 364 3.11 -2.26 4.65
CA SER A 364 3.93 -3.20 5.39
C SER A 364 3.03 -4.14 6.21
N PRO A 365 3.20 -5.46 6.09
CA PRO A 365 2.64 -6.39 7.04
C PRO A 365 3.30 -6.25 8.42
N ILE A 366 2.77 -7.01 9.37
CA ILE A 366 3.26 -7.06 10.75
C ILE A 366 4.74 -7.46 10.82
N ASP A 367 5.23 -8.25 9.86
CA ASP A 367 6.63 -8.70 9.77
C ASP A 367 7.56 -7.69 9.06
N GLY A 368 7.05 -6.57 8.57
CA GLY A 368 7.85 -5.57 7.86
C GLY A 368 8.06 -5.84 6.37
N MET A 369 7.52 -6.93 5.82
CA MET A 369 7.79 -7.39 4.45
C MET A 369 6.81 -6.83 3.42
N THR A 370 7.05 -5.61 2.97
CA THR A 370 6.26 -5.00 1.88
C THR A 370 6.44 -5.74 0.56
N VAL A 371 5.47 -5.63 -0.35
CA VAL A 371 5.60 -6.11 -1.75
C VAL A 371 6.87 -5.56 -2.41
N ARG A 372 7.24 -4.30 -2.14
CA ARG A 372 8.51 -3.73 -2.62
C ARG A 372 9.71 -4.54 -2.12
N LYS A 373 9.79 -4.85 -0.83
CA LYS A 373 10.92 -5.63 -0.28
C LYS A 373 10.97 -7.04 -0.86
N LEU A 374 9.81 -7.68 -1.03
CA LEU A 374 9.70 -9.00 -1.67
C LEU A 374 10.18 -8.96 -3.12
N ALA A 375 9.84 -7.92 -3.88
CA ALA A 375 10.27 -7.71 -5.26
C ALA A 375 11.72 -7.24 -5.39
N MET A 376 12.35 -6.71 -4.35
CA MET A 376 13.75 -6.27 -4.38
C MET A 376 14.71 -7.26 -3.74
N SER A 377 14.20 -8.38 -3.22
CA SER A 377 15.00 -9.44 -2.59
C SER A 377 14.88 -10.74 -3.41
N PRO A 378 15.67 -10.90 -4.50
CA PRO A 378 15.58 -12.05 -5.38
C PRO A 378 15.68 -13.37 -4.62
N ASP A 379 16.54 -13.45 -3.61
CA ASP A 379 16.78 -14.66 -2.82
C ASP A 379 15.57 -15.10 -1.98
N LEU A 380 14.72 -14.16 -1.54
CA LEU A 380 13.43 -14.49 -0.91
C LEU A 380 12.35 -14.81 -1.96
N GLY A 381 12.45 -14.23 -3.16
CA GLY A 381 11.51 -14.49 -4.26
C GLY A 381 11.72 -15.84 -4.94
N MET A 382 12.95 -16.35 -4.99
CA MET A 382 13.40 -17.47 -5.82
C MET A 382 12.94 -18.87 -5.36
N MET A 383 12.37 -19.03 -4.16
CA MET A 383 12.08 -20.35 -3.59
C MET A 383 10.96 -21.19 -4.28
N THR A 384 10.24 -20.69 -5.31
CA THR A 384 9.04 -21.43 -5.81
C THR A 384 8.79 -21.44 -7.34
N GLY A 385 9.80 -21.28 -8.20
CA GLY A 385 9.69 -21.69 -9.62
C GLY A 385 9.27 -20.65 -10.69
N VAL A 386 9.20 -21.14 -11.94
CA VAL A 386 9.31 -20.42 -13.24
C VAL A 386 8.26 -19.33 -13.51
N GLY A 387 7.13 -19.32 -12.80
CA GLY A 387 6.08 -18.29 -12.95
C GLY A 387 6.40 -16.93 -12.33
N LYS A 388 7.42 -16.86 -11.45
CA LYS A 388 7.74 -15.64 -10.70
C LYS A 388 8.55 -14.60 -11.47
N SER A 389 9.23 -14.96 -12.57
CA SER A 389 10.02 -13.99 -13.35
C SER A 389 9.15 -12.87 -13.92
N ARG A 390 8.01 -13.22 -14.54
CA ARG A 390 7.07 -12.24 -15.11
C ARG A 390 6.37 -11.41 -14.03
N MET A 391 5.99 -12.02 -12.91
CA MET A 391 5.42 -11.28 -11.77
C MET A 391 6.42 -10.27 -11.20
N HIS A 392 7.65 -10.72 -10.96
CA HIS A 392 8.73 -9.88 -10.46
C HIS A 392 9.05 -8.73 -11.42
N GLU A 393 9.14 -9.01 -12.73
CA GLU A 393 9.35 -7.99 -13.76
C GLU A 393 8.22 -6.95 -13.76
N LEU A 394 6.96 -7.41 -13.74
CA LEU A 394 5.78 -6.54 -13.71
C LEU A 394 5.81 -5.60 -12.49
N VAL A 395 6.02 -6.16 -11.30
CA VAL A 395 6.02 -5.38 -10.05
C VAL A 395 7.25 -4.48 -9.96
N THR A 396 8.43 -4.94 -10.37
CA THR A 396 9.65 -4.09 -10.39
C THR A 396 9.48 -2.92 -11.34
N LYS A 397 8.88 -3.13 -12.52
CA LYS A 397 8.56 -2.07 -13.48
C LYS A 397 7.55 -1.08 -12.89
N TYR A 398 6.53 -1.57 -12.19
CA TYR A 398 5.57 -0.72 -11.51
C TYR A 398 6.24 0.14 -10.42
N ILE A 399 7.08 -0.48 -9.58
CA ILE A 399 7.87 0.22 -8.55
C ILE A 399 8.74 1.31 -9.18
N ALA A 400 9.49 1.00 -10.23
CA ALA A 400 10.34 1.96 -10.94
C ALA A 400 9.53 3.13 -11.53
N ASN A 401 8.32 2.85 -12.05
CA ASN A 401 7.41 3.87 -12.56
C ASN A 401 6.87 4.77 -11.45
N MET A 402 6.50 4.21 -10.29
CA MET A 402 6.10 4.98 -9.11
C MET A 402 7.23 5.89 -8.63
N GLU A 403 8.44 5.37 -8.47
CA GLU A 403 9.60 6.18 -8.08
C GLU A 403 9.89 7.30 -9.09
N LYS A 404 9.79 7.00 -10.39
CA LYS A 404 9.94 8.00 -11.44
C LYS A 404 8.85 9.06 -11.38
N ALA A 405 7.61 8.68 -11.04
CA ALA A 405 6.52 9.62 -10.83
C ALA A 405 6.79 10.50 -9.60
N GLU A 406 7.12 9.91 -8.45
CA GLU A 406 7.47 10.66 -7.23
C GLU A 406 8.65 11.62 -7.45
N ARG A 407 9.71 11.21 -8.17
CA ARG A 407 10.84 12.09 -8.49
C ARG A 407 10.42 13.29 -9.34
N ARG A 408 9.40 13.17 -10.21
CA ARG A 408 8.88 14.32 -10.98
C ARG A 408 8.14 15.32 -10.10
N HIS A 409 7.70 14.90 -8.93
CA HIS A 409 7.03 15.73 -7.94
C HIS A 409 7.99 16.23 -6.86
N ARG A 410 9.28 15.88 -6.90
CA ARG A 410 10.29 16.38 -5.95
C ARG A 410 11.12 17.50 -6.55
N CYS A 411 11.40 18.52 -5.76
CA CYS A 411 12.39 19.54 -6.10
C CYS A 411 13.79 18.93 -6.12
N HIS A 412 14.56 19.12 -7.20
CA HIS A 412 15.91 18.57 -7.32
C HIS A 412 16.92 19.16 -6.31
N GLY A 413 16.66 20.36 -5.77
CA GLY A 413 17.57 21.04 -4.84
C GLY A 413 17.35 20.70 -3.36
N CYS A 414 16.12 20.39 -2.93
CA CYS A 414 15.80 20.15 -1.51
C CYS A 414 14.94 18.91 -1.25
N ASP A 415 14.60 18.15 -2.28
CA ASP A 415 13.79 16.92 -2.22
C ASP A 415 12.35 17.10 -1.68
N GLN A 416 11.88 18.34 -1.50
CA GLN A 416 10.48 18.60 -1.11
C GLN A 416 9.51 18.15 -2.20
N MET A 417 8.41 17.50 -1.81
CA MET A 417 7.33 17.14 -2.72
C MET A 417 6.43 18.34 -3.05
N PHE A 418 5.97 18.40 -4.29
CA PHE A 418 5.07 19.39 -4.84
C PHE A 418 3.92 18.71 -5.59
N GLU A 419 2.72 19.24 -5.44
CA GLU A 419 1.54 18.78 -6.19
C GLU A 419 1.72 18.92 -7.71
N ARG A 420 2.54 19.89 -8.15
CA ARG A 420 2.86 20.13 -9.56
C ARG A 420 4.29 19.76 -9.87
N LYS A 421 4.51 19.32 -11.10
CA LYS A 421 5.83 19.01 -11.65
C LYS A 421 6.70 20.27 -11.62
N LEU A 422 7.60 20.37 -10.65
CA LEU A 422 8.56 21.46 -10.49
C LEU A 422 9.97 20.86 -10.50
N MET A 423 10.82 21.34 -11.42
CA MET A 423 12.23 20.94 -11.44
C MET A 423 12.96 21.45 -10.18
N GLU A 424 12.59 22.64 -9.70
CA GLU A 424 13.15 23.31 -8.52
C GLU A 424 12.05 24.10 -7.80
N CYS A 425 12.05 24.11 -6.47
CA CYS A 425 11.10 24.89 -5.67
C CYS A 425 11.50 26.36 -5.61
N SER A 426 10.56 27.24 -5.22
CA SER A 426 10.82 28.68 -5.07
C SER A 426 12.01 28.98 -4.17
N ARG A 427 12.22 28.17 -3.11
CA ARG A 427 13.37 28.29 -2.19
C ARG A 427 14.70 27.93 -2.87
N CYS A 428 14.78 26.80 -3.55
CA CYS A 428 15.96 26.42 -4.32
C CYS A 428 16.23 27.35 -5.50
N LYS A 429 15.18 27.97 -6.04
CA LYS A 429 15.25 28.96 -7.11
C LYS A 429 15.68 30.35 -6.60
N SER A 430 15.43 30.69 -5.34
CA SER A 430 15.85 31.95 -4.71
C SER A 430 17.24 31.89 -4.06
N ASP A 431 17.69 30.71 -3.64
CA ASP A 431 19.00 30.50 -2.99
C ASP A 431 20.19 30.56 -3.98
N VAL A 432 19.93 30.85 -5.26
CA VAL A 432 20.95 30.98 -6.34
C VAL A 432 21.92 32.16 -6.11
N ASN A 433 21.63 33.05 -5.16
CA ASN A 433 22.46 34.24 -4.90
C ASN A 433 23.50 34.10 -3.77
N PHE A 434 23.60 32.95 -3.09
CA PHE A 434 24.67 32.76 -2.12
C PHE A 434 25.96 32.32 -2.82
N SER A 435 26.81 33.31 -3.13
CA SER A 435 28.17 33.10 -3.63
C SER A 435 29.19 33.49 -2.56
N ILE A 436 30.20 32.67 -2.36
CA ILE A 436 31.37 33.00 -1.55
C ILE A 436 32.37 33.71 -2.43
N VAL A 437 32.74 34.94 -2.07
CA VAL A 437 33.90 35.60 -2.67
C VAL A 437 35.14 35.03 -2.01
N VAL A 438 35.97 34.36 -2.80
CA VAL A 438 37.28 33.90 -2.38
C VAL A 438 38.27 34.98 -2.75
N ASP A 439 38.74 35.69 -1.73
CA ASP A 439 39.78 36.70 -1.90
C ASP A 439 41.07 36.05 -2.41
N LYS A 440 41.86 36.83 -3.16
CA LYS A 440 43.20 36.39 -3.53
C LYS A 440 43.97 36.09 -2.24
N PRO A 441 44.56 34.88 -2.10
CA PRO A 441 45.30 34.54 -0.91
C PRO A 441 46.43 35.55 -0.72
N ASP A 442 46.58 36.05 0.50
CA ASP A 442 47.68 36.95 0.85
C ASP A 442 49.00 36.22 0.54
N THR A 443 49.83 36.83 -0.30
CA THR A 443 51.03 36.19 -0.84
C THR A 443 52.16 36.02 0.19
N SER A 444 51.95 36.47 1.44
CA SER A 444 52.82 36.21 2.58
C SER A 444 52.69 34.76 3.07
N ILE A 445 53.08 33.80 2.24
CA ILE A 445 53.22 32.41 2.67
C ILE A 445 54.47 32.32 3.56
N PRO A 446 54.41 31.73 4.76
CA PRO A 446 55.59 31.49 5.60
C PRO A 446 56.69 30.79 4.80
N SER A 447 57.94 31.21 4.96
CA SER A 447 59.12 30.76 4.22
C SER A 447 59.37 29.24 4.25
N ASP A 448 58.71 28.52 5.15
CA ASP A 448 59.05 27.14 5.50
C ASP A 448 58.23 26.10 4.69
N LEU A 449 57.38 26.55 3.75
CA LEU A 449 56.53 25.69 2.89
C LEU A 449 57.12 25.39 1.50
N THR A 450 58.45 25.43 1.34
CA THR A 450 59.16 25.35 0.04
C THR A 450 58.97 24.05 -0.76
N SER A 451 58.37 23.00 -0.18
CA SER A 451 58.12 21.71 -0.87
C SER A 451 56.76 21.62 -1.57
N VAL A 452 55.84 22.55 -1.34
CA VAL A 452 54.53 22.56 -2.02
C VAL A 452 54.69 23.23 -3.39
N LYS A 453 54.49 22.46 -4.47
CA LYS A 453 54.43 22.97 -5.86
C LYS A 453 53.68 24.31 -5.89
N LYS A 454 54.30 25.37 -6.43
CA LYS A 454 53.73 26.72 -6.56
C LYS A 454 52.24 26.66 -6.93
N LEU A 455 51.39 26.85 -5.93
CA LEU A 455 49.96 26.97 -6.11
C LEU A 455 49.67 28.27 -6.86
N SER A 456 48.84 28.21 -7.90
CA SER A 456 48.52 29.38 -8.72
C SER A 456 47.06 29.76 -8.56
N PHE A 457 46.80 30.99 -8.13
CA PHE A 457 45.48 31.62 -8.24
C PHE A 457 45.33 32.29 -9.62
N LYS A 458 45.69 31.58 -10.70
CA LYS A 458 45.63 32.11 -12.06
C LYS A 458 44.31 31.75 -12.70
N ARG A 459 43.63 32.74 -13.24
CA ARG A 459 42.44 32.55 -14.07
C ARG A 459 42.72 31.54 -15.19
N PRO A 460 41.83 30.56 -15.43
CA PRO A 460 41.99 29.62 -16.55
C PRO A 460 42.10 30.35 -17.89
N LYS A 461 43.02 29.90 -18.75
CA LYS A 461 43.27 30.53 -20.05
C LYS A 461 42.00 30.44 -20.92
N GLY A 462 41.50 31.59 -21.37
CA GLY A 462 40.32 31.69 -22.24
C GLY A 462 38.98 31.86 -21.51
N LEU A 463 38.94 31.84 -20.17
CA LEU A 463 37.72 32.05 -19.40
C LEU A 463 37.32 33.54 -19.41
N LYS A 464 36.12 33.87 -19.92
CA LYS A 464 35.58 35.25 -19.96
C LYS A 464 35.09 35.71 -18.59
N ASP A 465 34.88 37.03 -18.43
CA ASP A 465 34.26 37.60 -17.23
C ASP A 465 32.86 37.03 -17.06
N ASN A 466 32.57 36.65 -15.81
CA ASN A 466 31.32 36.02 -15.42
C ASN A 466 31.02 34.65 -16.04
N GLU A 467 31.99 34.04 -16.73
CA GLU A 467 31.85 32.68 -17.23
C GLU A 467 32.07 31.67 -16.09
N THR A 468 31.11 30.76 -15.91
CA THR A 468 31.19 29.73 -14.87
C THR A 468 32.02 28.54 -15.32
N PHE A 469 32.85 28.01 -14.43
CA PHE A 469 33.63 26.79 -14.60
C PHE A 469 33.50 25.91 -13.35
N TYR A 470 33.95 24.66 -13.42
CA TYR A 470 33.96 23.79 -12.25
C TYR A 470 35.31 23.84 -11.53
N ILE A 471 35.26 23.85 -10.21
CA ILE A 471 36.39 23.61 -9.32
C ILE A 471 36.09 22.37 -8.49
N LYS A 472 37.15 21.68 -8.12
CA LYS A 472 37.11 20.56 -7.20
C LYS A 472 37.66 21.02 -5.86
N CYS A 473 36.87 20.80 -4.82
CA CYS A 473 37.26 21.00 -3.45
C CYS A 473 37.54 19.64 -2.81
N GLN A 474 38.73 19.49 -2.26
CA GLN A 474 39.14 18.29 -1.54
C GLN A 474 39.59 18.69 -0.14
N VAL A 475 39.07 17.99 0.88
CA VAL A 475 39.58 18.15 2.25
C VAL A 475 41.02 17.64 2.26
N ALA A 476 41.96 18.45 2.74
CA ALA A 476 43.35 18.04 2.92
C ALA A 476 43.41 16.76 3.77
N THR A 477 44.29 15.84 3.40
CA THR A 477 44.50 14.60 4.17
C THR A 477 45.16 14.90 5.51
N GLU A 478 45.16 13.95 6.46
CA GLU A 478 45.91 14.11 7.73
C GLU A 478 47.40 14.39 7.47
N ALA A 479 47.99 13.73 6.45
CA ALA A 479 49.36 13.99 6.02
C ALA A 479 49.57 15.42 5.50
N ASP A 480 48.58 15.99 4.79
CA ASP A 480 48.62 17.39 4.37
C ASP A 480 48.46 18.33 5.58
N ALA A 481 47.57 18.00 6.53
CA ALA A 481 47.28 18.81 7.71
C ALA A 481 48.44 18.85 8.73
N MET A 482 49.22 17.77 8.86
CA MET A 482 50.43 17.73 9.70
C MET A 482 51.47 18.77 9.29
N ASN A 483 51.58 19.08 8.00
CA ASN A 483 52.48 20.14 7.50
C ASN A 483 52.00 21.56 7.85
N PHE A 484 50.77 21.73 8.32
CA PHE A 484 50.19 23.04 8.67
C PHE A 484 50.03 23.25 10.19
N HIS A 485 50.54 22.35 11.03
CA HIS A 485 50.42 22.41 12.49
C HIS A 485 48.97 22.61 13.00
N ALA A 486 47.97 22.10 12.28
CA ALA A 486 46.57 22.24 12.65
C ALA A 486 46.11 21.11 13.61
N PRO A 487 45.31 21.39 14.65
CA PRO A 487 44.77 20.36 15.54
C PRO A 487 43.83 19.40 14.78
N ILE A 488 43.91 18.10 15.10
CA ILE A 488 43.29 16.99 14.37
C ILE A 488 41.75 16.90 14.55
N ASP A 489 41.20 17.51 15.61
CA ASP A 489 39.81 17.27 16.03
C ASP A 489 38.84 18.46 15.79
N ALA A 490 39.22 19.46 15.00
CA ALA A 490 38.40 20.64 14.70
C ALA A 490 38.09 20.76 13.19
N PRO A 491 37.08 21.55 12.75
CA PRO A 491 36.83 21.86 11.33
C PRO A 491 37.93 22.76 10.73
N THR A 492 39.18 22.32 10.86
CA THR A 492 40.42 23.08 10.65
C THR A 492 41.26 22.50 9.51
N HIS A 493 40.72 21.59 8.71
CA HIS A 493 41.45 21.13 7.53
C HIS A 493 41.36 22.17 6.42
N PRO A 494 42.51 22.58 5.83
CA PRO A 494 42.48 23.41 4.64
C PRO A 494 41.83 22.64 3.49
N HIS A 495 41.13 23.37 2.63
CA HIS A 495 40.57 22.80 1.41
C HIS A 495 41.51 23.04 0.25
N VAL A 496 41.88 21.97 -0.47
CA VAL A 496 42.55 22.10 -1.77
C VAL A 496 41.48 22.40 -2.80
N ILE A 497 41.50 23.62 -3.33
CA ILE A 497 40.60 24.03 -4.41
C ILE A 497 41.38 24.06 -5.71
N TYR A 498 40.89 23.36 -6.72
CA TYR A 498 41.53 23.39 -8.04
C TYR A 498 40.59 23.10 -9.20
N ASP A 499 40.88 23.69 -10.37
CA ASP A 499 40.16 23.41 -11.61
C ASP A 499 40.75 22.19 -12.36
N ARG A 500 40.15 21.80 -13.50
CA ARG A 500 40.59 20.62 -14.28
C ARG A 500 42.03 20.76 -14.75
N THR A 501 42.38 21.98 -15.16
CA THR A 501 43.68 22.30 -15.78
C THR A 501 44.76 22.57 -14.75
N ARG A 502 44.40 22.66 -13.45
CA ARG A 502 45.26 23.11 -12.35
C ARG A 502 45.83 24.52 -12.58
N SER A 503 45.19 25.32 -13.43
CA SER A 503 45.53 26.74 -13.58
C SER A 503 45.07 27.53 -12.35
N VAL A 504 43.96 27.11 -11.76
CA VAL A 504 43.54 27.50 -10.40
C VAL A 504 43.89 26.34 -9.48
N ALA A 505 44.76 26.58 -8.52
CA ALA A 505 45.06 25.67 -7.43
C ALA A 505 45.50 26.50 -6.22
N PHE A 506 44.77 26.42 -5.11
CA PHE A 506 45.13 27.11 -3.87
C PHE A 506 44.53 26.38 -2.65
N PHE A 507 45.05 26.70 -1.46
CA PHE A 507 44.46 26.27 -0.21
C PHE A 507 43.52 27.35 0.32
N MET A 508 42.33 26.93 0.76
CA MET A 508 41.47 27.77 1.58
C MET A 508 41.67 27.36 3.04
N MET A 509 42.22 28.27 3.83
CA MET A 509 42.56 28.02 5.23
C MET A 509 41.32 28.11 6.13
N PRO A 510 41.28 27.40 7.25
CA PRO A 510 40.23 27.59 8.25
C PRO A 510 40.17 29.05 8.71
N GLY A 511 38.96 29.57 8.87
CA GLY A 511 38.74 30.96 9.28
C GLY A 511 38.76 31.97 8.14
N THR A 512 39.17 31.61 6.92
CA THR A 512 38.96 32.49 5.77
C THR A 512 37.47 32.59 5.43
N PRO A 513 36.96 33.76 4.98
CA PRO A 513 35.57 33.91 4.55
C PRO A 513 35.16 32.79 3.57
N GLY A 514 34.08 32.08 3.89
CA GLY A 514 33.55 30.99 3.07
C GLY A 514 34.10 29.58 3.31
N HIS A 515 35.12 29.42 4.16
CA HIS A 515 35.67 28.10 4.46
C HIS A 515 34.63 27.17 5.10
N LYS A 516 33.88 27.68 6.09
CA LYS A 516 32.89 26.90 6.84
C LYS A 516 31.75 26.42 5.94
N GLU A 517 31.26 27.29 5.07
CA GLU A 517 30.16 27.01 4.16
C GLU A 517 30.56 25.96 3.10
N LEU A 518 31.79 26.07 2.57
CA LEU A 518 32.34 25.04 1.68
C LEU A 518 32.54 23.71 2.41
N PHE A 519 33.05 23.74 3.64
CA PHE A 519 33.23 22.53 4.45
C PHE A 519 31.91 21.81 4.71
N GLU A 520 30.86 22.54 5.13
CA GLU A 520 29.54 21.98 5.36
C GLU A 520 28.92 21.42 4.07
N SER A 521 29.09 22.09 2.93
CA SER A 521 28.65 21.57 1.64
C SER A 521 29.38 20.29 1.23
N VAL A 522 30.70 20.21 1.42
CA VAL A 522 31.47 18.97 1.15
C VAL A 522 31.01 17.83 2.06
N LYS A 523 30.68 18.12 3.33
CA LYS A 523 30.25 17.11 4.32
C LYS A 523 28.86 16.51 4.03
N LYS A 524 27.96 17.27 3.38
CA LYS A 524 26.62 16.79 3.00
C LYS A 524 26.65 15.77 1.86
N GLU A 525 27.68 15.80 1.02
CA GLU A 525 27.83 14.85 -0.08
C GLU A 525 28.25 13.47 0.46
N ARG A 526 27.58 12.40 -0.01
CA ARG A 526 27.86 11.00 0.37
C ARG A 526 29.29 10.52 0.08
N ALA A 527 30.12 11.31 -0.61
CA ALA A 527 31.50 11.00 -0.99
C ALA A 527 32.52 11.13 0.16
N PHE A 528 32.10 10.96 1.42
CA PHE A 528 32.97 11.17 2.59
C PHE A 528 34.06 10.08 2.75
N GLU A 529 33.99 9.00 1.99
CA GLU A 529 34.97 7.89 1.91
C GLU A 529 35.98 8.08 0.75
N GLY A 530 36.36 9.33 0.44
CA GLY A 530 37.29 9.68 -0.65
C GLY A 530 37.27 11.17 -1.04
N LYS A 531 36.88 11.99 -0.05
CA LYS A 531 36.41 13.38 0.08
C LYS A 531 36.71 14.36 -1.05
N LYS A 532 35.87 14.37 -2.08
CA LYS A 532 35.91 15.35 -3.18
C LYS A 532 34.49 15.81 -3.52
N ALA A 533 34.28 17.12 -3.60
CA ALA A 533 33.06 17.68 -4.15
C ALA A 533 33.40 18.72 -5.23
N PHE A 534 32.47 18.90 -6.16
CA PHE A 534 32.62 19.76 -7.31
C PHE A 534 31.67 20.93 -7.18
N PHE A 535 32.19 22.13 -7.40
CA PHE A 535 31.46 23.38 -7.27
C PHE A 535 31.58 24.15 -8.58
N LYS A 536 30.53 24.87 -8.96
CA LYS A 536 30.68 25.97 -9.92
C LYS A 536 31.43 27.12 -9.25
N ALA A 537 32.28 27.76 -10.03
CA ALA A 537 32.95 29.01 -9.70
C ALA A 537 32.94 29.93 -10.92
N MET A 538 33.13 31.22 -10.72
CA MET A 538 33.31 32.22 -11.78
C MET A 538 34.31 33.27 -11.31
N TYR A 539 34.97 33.95 -12.24
CA TYR A 539 35.68 35.19 -11.95
C TYR A 539 34.78 36.37 -12.31
N ASP A 540 34.61 37.31 -11.38
CA ASP A 540 33.96 38.58 -11.69
C ASP A 540 34.92 39.53 -12.43
N SER A 541 34.41 40.67 -12.89
CA SER A 541 35.20 41.68 -13.59
C SER A 541 36.32 42.32 -12.73
N SER A 542 36.27 42.15 -11.40
CA SER A 542 37.31 42.61 -10.48
C SER A 542 38.41 41.55 -10.28
N GLY A 543 38.25 40.36 -10.88
CA GLY A 543 39.18 39.24 -10.75
C GLY A 543 39.03 38.46 -9.45
N ASN A 544 37.94 38.65 -8.71
CA ASN A 544 37.62 37.84 -7.54
C ASN A 544 36.93 36.56 -7.97
N MET A 545 37.29 35.44 -7.33
CA MET A 545 36.65 34.16 -7.63
C MET A 545 35.41 34.00 -6.75
N LYS A 546 34.24 33.87 -7.37
CA LYS A 546 33.00 33.53 -6.68
C LYS A 546 32.76 32.04 -6.78
N VAL A 547 32.64 31.36 -5.65
CA VAL A 547 32.30 29.93 -5.56
C VAL A 547 30.84 29.80 -5.14
N PHE A 548 30.14 28.80 -5.68
CA PHE A 548 28.74 28.54 -5.41
C PHE A 548 28.56 27.22 -4.63
N PRO A 549 28.60 27.24 -3.28
CA PRO A 549 28.55 26.04 -2.44
C PRO A 549 27.32 25.16 -2.66
N HIS A 550 26.20 25.77 -3.05
CA HIS A 550 24.95 25.07 -3.33
C HIS A 550 25.01 24.21 -4.61
N THR A 551 26.02 24.41 -5.46
CA THR A 551 26.24 23.61 -6.67
C THR A 551 27.11 22.38 -6.43
N ALA A 552 27.38 22.04 -5.15
CA ALA A 552 28.06 20.83 -4.75
C ALA A 552 27.46 19.61 -5.45
N CYS A 553 28.30 18.79 -6.07
CA CYS A 553 27.88 17.49 -6.58
C CYS A 553 29.02 16.48 -6.57
N ALA A 554 28.67 15.19 -6.55
CA ALA A 554 29.61 14.08 -6.60
C ALA A 554 30.10 13.69 -8.02
N LYS A 555 29.93 14.55 -9.04
CA LYS A 555 30.26 14.20 -10.44
C LYS A 555 31.74 13.88 -10.63
N LYS A 556 32.10 12.92 -11.50
CA LYS A 556 33.48 12.79 -12.02
C LYS A 556 33.70 13.88 -13.10
N TRP A 557 34.92 14.44 -13.14
CA TRP A 557 35.38 15.40 -14.17
C TRP A 557 35.12 14.96 -15.60
#